data_AF-A0A960MH59-F1
#
_entry.id   AF-A0A960MH59-F1
#
_cell.length_a   1.000
_cell.length_b   1.000
_cell.length_c   1.000
_cell.angle_alpha   90.00
_cell.angle_beta   90.00
_cell.angle_gamma   90.00
#
_symmetry.space_group_name_H-M   'P 1'
#
loop_
_entity.id
_entity.type
_entity.pdbx_description
1 polymer ?
#
loop_
_entity_poly.entity_id
_entity_poly.type
_entity_poly.pdbx_seq_one_letter_code
_entity_poly.pdbx_strand_id
1 'polypeptide(L)' 'MRLLLITLAACLGGMVSMRAADRPNVLWIMSEDNSTHYLKLYNENGATTPNIEALAAHGL' A
#
# COMPACT_ATOMS: atom_id res chain seq x y z
N MET A 1 -32.24 -13.22 19.11
CA MET A 1 -31.11 -14.11 19.46
C MET A 1 -30.61 -14.93 18.26
N ARG A 2 -31.46 -15.62 17.49
CA ARG A 2 -31.06 -16.37 16.28
C ARG A 2 -30.40 -15.52 15.18
N LEU A 3 -30.90 -14.30 14.93
CA LEU A 3 -30.30 -13.40 13.93
C LEU A 3 -28.89 -12.93 14.33
N LEU A 4 -28.69 -12.62 15.62
CA LEU A 4 -27.40 -12.22 16.21
C LEU A 4 -26.36 -13.34 16.14
N LEU A 5 -26.79 -14.58 16.38
CA LEU A 5 -25.94 -15.77 16.27
C LEU A 5 -25.47 -16.02 14.82
N ILE A 6 -26.34 -15.77 13.83
CA ILE A 6 -26.01 -15.92 12.41
C ILE A 6 -25.02 -14.83 11.95
N THR A 7 -25.20 -13.58 12.40
CA THR A 7 -24.26 -12.48 12.07
C THR A 7 -22.88 -12.73 12.69
N LEU A 8 -22.83 -13.19 13.94
CA LEU A 8 -21.58 -13.53 14.61
C LEU A 8 -20.86 -14.69 13.90
N ALA A 9 -21.58 -15.74 13.52
CA ALA A 9 -21.01 -16.87 12.78
C ALA A 9 -20.46 -16.47 11.39
N ALA A 10 -21.15 -15.56 10.68
CA ALA A 10 -20.68 -15.02 9.41
C ALA A 10 -19.40 -14.16 9.56
N CYS A 11 -19.30 -13.37 10.63
CA CYS A 11 -18.09 -12.60 10.94
C CYS A 11 -16.89 -13.49 11.27
N LEU A 12 -17.09 -14.61 11.99
CA LEU A 12 -16.00 -15.54 12.29
C LEU A 12 -15.57 -16.39 11.08
N GLY A 13 -16.50 -16.77 10.19
CA GLY A 13 -16.22 -17.56 9.00
C GLY A 13 -15.48 -16.79 7.88
N GLY A 14 -15.53 -15.45 7.91
CA GLY A 14 -14.88 -14.58 6.92
C GLY A 14 -13.40 -14.30 7.16
N MET A 15 -12.82 -14.76 8.28
CA MET A 15 -11.40 -14.57 8.59
C MET A 15 -10.52 -15.57 7.82
N VAL A 16 -10.61 -15.54 6.49
CA VAL A 16 -9.62 -16.22 5.64
C VAL A 16 -8.31 -15.42 5.78
N SER A 17 -7.26 -16.06 6.30
CA SER A 17 -5.93 -15.47 6.37
C SER A 17 -5.45 -15.19 4.94
N MET A 18 -5.42 -13.92 4.54
CA MET A 18 -4.81 -13.50 3.28
C MET A 18 -3.31 -13.75 3.39
N ARG A 19 -2.87 -14.88 2.84
CA ARG A 19 -1.44 -15.22 2.81
C ARG A 19 -0.81 -14.53 1.61
N ALA A 20 0.33 -13.89 1.83
CA ALA A 20 1.16 -13.41 0.75
C ALA A 20 1.51 -14.57 -0.19
N ALA A 21 1.73 -14.27 -1.47
CA ALA A 21 2.24 -15.26 -2.40
C ALA A 21 3.62 -15.75 -1.92
N ASP A 22 3.87 -17.06 -1.99
CA ASP A 22 5.17 -17.64 -1.65
C ASP A 22 6.32 -17.04 -2.48
N ARG A 23 5.97 -16.47 -3.66
CA ARG A 23 6.87 -15.77 -4.58
C ARG A 23 6.14 -14.52 -5.12
N PRO A 24 6.26 -13.36 -4.47
CA PRO A 24 5.67 -12.13 -4.98
C PRO A 24 6.39 -11.67 -6.26
N ASN A 25 5.68 -10.91 -7.09
CA ASN A 25 6.31 -10.23 -8.23
C ASN A 25 7.18 -9.07 -7.74
N VAL A 26 8.31 -8.84 -8.42
CA VAL A 26 9.19 -7.70 -8.16
C VAL A 26 9.13 -6.76 -9.35
N LEU A 27 8.82 -5.49 -9.09
CA LEU A 27 8.94 -4.40 -10.05
C LEU A 27 10.04 -3.45 -9.56
N TRP A 28 11.11 -3.31 -10.34
CA TRP A 28 12.21 -2.40 -10.05
C TRP A 28 12.13 -1.21 -11.02
N ILE A 29 11.92 -0.01 -10.48
CA ILE A 29 11.88 1.24 -11.25
C ILE A 29 13.07 2.08 -10.82
N MET A 30 13.87 2.53 -11.79
CA MET A 30 14.99 3.43 -11.56
C MET A 30 14.87 4.63 -12.49
N SER A 31 14.92 5.82 -11.91
CA SER A 31 15.13 7.07 -12.65
C SER A 31 16.59 7.45 -12.51
N GLU A 32 17.26 7.72 -13.62
CA GLU A 32 18.59 8.35 -13.60
C GLU A 32 18.47 9.80 -13.12
N ASP A 33 19.56 10.34 -12.56
CA ASP A 33 19.77 11.74 -12.20
C ASP A 33 18.69 12.38 -11.32
N ASN A 34 17.89 11.55 -10.64
CA ASN A 34 16.89 12.02 -9.72
C ASN A 34 17.49 12.15 -8.31
N SER A 35 17.28 13.31 -7.68
CA SER A 35 17.77 13.60 -6.34
C SER A 35 16.62 14.10 -5.47
N THR A 36 16.77 13.97 -4.15
CA THR A 36 15.74 14.42 -3.19
C THR A 36 15.40 15.90 -3.33
N HIS A 37 16.36 16.72 -3.76
CA HIS A 37 16.18 18.16 -3.95
C HIS A 37 15.09 18.51 -4.98
N TYR A 38 14.87 17.64 -5.97
CA TYR A 38 13.90 17.87 -7.04
C TYR A 38 12.49 17.42 -6.70
N LEU A 39 12.31 16.64 -5.63
CA LEU A 39 11.04 15.99 -5.32
C LEU A 39 10.33 16.74 -4.20
N LYS A 40 9.07 17.13 -4.45
CA LYS A 40 8.24 17.79 -3.45
C LYS A 40 8.13 16.99 -2.14
N LEU A 41 8.14 15.66 -2.27
CA LEU A 41 8.13 14.70 -1.17
C LEU A 41 9.24 14.94 -0.13
N TYR A 42 10.39 15.49 -0.55
CA TYR A 42 11.55 15.71 0.32
C TYR A 42 11.98 17.19 0.42
N ASN A 43 11.43 18.06 -0.43
CA ASN A 43 11.71 19.49 -0.46
C ASN A 43 10.44 20.24 -0.85
N GLU A 44 9.95 21.15 0.00
CA GLU A 44 8.69 21.88 -0.26
C GLU A 44 8.67 22.64 -1.61
N ASN A 45 9.85 23.04 -2.11
CA ASN A 45 10.02 23.72 -3.39
C ASN A 45 10.26 22.78 -4.58
N GLY A 46 10.24 21.46 -4.36
CA GLY A 46 10.43 20.44 -5.38
C GLY A 46 9.21 20.26 -6.30
N ALA A 47 9.40 19.52 -7.38
CA ALA A 47 8.35 19.16 -8.32
C ALA A 47 7.39 18.12 -7.71
N THR A 48 6.09 18.28 -7.98
CA THR A 48 5.05 17.33 -7.58
C THR A 48 5.21 16.01 -8.31
N THR A 49 5.16 14.89 -7.59
CA THR A 49 5.28 13.54 -8.19
C THR A 49 4.18 12.61 -7.68
N PRO A 50 2.91 12.81 -8.10
CA PRO A 50 1.75 12.23 -7.43
C PRO A 50 1.75 10.70 -7.33
N ASN A 51 2.28 9.99 -8.34
CA ASN A 51 2.36 8.53 -8.30
C ASN A 51 3.47 8.02 -7.36
N ILE A 52 4.58 8.76 -7.22
CA ILE A 52 5.67 8.43 -6.28
C ILE A 52 5.22 8.74 -4.85
N GLU A 53 4.58 9.89 -4.66
CA GLU A 53 3.97 10.31 -3.39
C GLU A 53 2.92 9.28 -2.91
N ALA A 54 2.03 8.84 -3.81
CA ALA A 54 1.04 7.80 -3.50
C ALA A 54 1.69 6.46 -3.18
N LEU A 55 2.74 6.06 -3.91
CA LEU A 55 3.47 4.82 -3.62
C LEU A 55 4.13 4.87 -2.24
N ALA A 56 4.77 6.00 -1.89
CA ALA A 56 5.39 6.20 -0.59
C ALA A 56 4.38 6.17 0.56
N ALA A 57 3.16 6.69 0.36
CA ALA A 57 2.10 6.67 1.37
C ALA A 57 1.61 5.25 1.73
N HIS A 58 1.84 4.26 0.86
CA HIS A 58 1.48 2.86 1.07
C HIS A 58 2.68 1.95 1.38
N GLY A 59 3.88 2.52 1.51
CA GLY A 59 5.15 1.80 1.70
C GLY A 59 5.96 2.29 2.90
N LEU A 60 7.28 2.06 2.85
CA LEU A 60 8.28 2.56 3.80
C LEU A 60 9.21 3.54 3.08
#